data_AF-A4Z258-F1
#
_entry.id   AF-A4Z258-F1
#
_cell.length_a   1.000
_cell.length_b   1.000
_cell.length_c   1.000
_cell.angle_alpha   90.00
_cell.angle_beta   90.00
_cell.angle_gamma   90.00
#
_symmetry.space_group_name_H-M   'P 1'
#
loop_
_entity.id
_entity.type
_entity.pdbx_description
1 polymer ?
#
loop_
_entity_poly.entity_id
_entity_poly.type
_entity_poly.pdbx_seq_one_letter_code
_entity_poly.pdbx_strand_id
1 'polypeptide(L)' 'MFVDLPAYWPEDPKPERPKRRLSARGEKVLVGLVGLNMVLLLIAPICGASLIDWVLAVLAR' A
#
# COMPACT_ATOMS: atom_id res chain seq x y z
N MET A 1 -33.48 47.42 -20.06
CA MET A 1 -33.17 46.24 -20.88
C MET A 1 -32.05 45.49 -20.18
N PHE A 2 -32.24 44.21 -19.83
CA PHE A 2 -31.18 43.38 -19.27
C PHE A 2 -30.21 42.97 -20.38
N VAL A 3 -28.91 43.01 -20.10
CA VAL A 3 -27.85 42.61 -21.03
C VAL A 3 -27.59 41.12 -20.83
N ASP A 4 -27.86 40.30 -21.84
CA ASP A 4 -27.47 38.89 -21.87
C ASP A 4 -25.95 38.79 -22.06
N LEU A 5 -25.19 38.93 -20.98
CA LEU A 5 -23.77 38.60 -21.01
C LEU A 5 -23.61 37.08 -21.15
N PRO A 6 -22.66 36.60 -21.97
CA PRO A 6 -22.32 35.18 -22.00
C PRO A 6 -21.97 34.76 -20.57
N ALA A 7 -22.70 33.76 -20.10
CA ALA A 7 -22.69 33.26 -18.74
C ALA A 7 -21.28 32.78 -18.30
N TYR A 8 -20.42 33.71 -17.89
CA TYR A 8 -19.18 33.42 -17.17
C TYR A 8 -19.53 33.22 -15.69
N TRP A 9 -20.24 32.14 -15.40
CA TRP A 9 -20.40 31.71 -14.02
C TRP A 9 -19.06 31.09 -13.57
N PRO A 10 -18.51 31.46 -12.40
CA PRO A 10 -17.41 30.72 -11.80
C PRO A 10 -17.80 29.24 -11.72
N GLU A 11 -16.94 28.34 -12.18
CA GLU A 11 -17.18 26.91 -11.96
C GLU A 11 -17.31 26.65 -10.45
N ASP A 12 -18.45 26.12 -10.02
CA ASP A 12 -18.59 25.67 -8.63
C ASP A 12 -17.48 24.65 -8.33
N PRO A 13 -16.80 24.76 -7.17
CA PRO A 13 -15.75 23.82 -6.80
C PRO A 13 -16.32 22.39 -6.83
N LYS A 14 -15.72 21.54 -7.68
CA LYS A 14 -16.13 20.14 -7.79
C LYS A 14 -16.04 19.49 -6.41
N PRO A 15 -17.08 18.74 -5.98
CA PRO A 15 -17.05 18.07 -4.69
C PRO A 15 -15.83 17.16 -4.60
N GLU A 16 -15.11 17.25 -3.48
CA GLU A 16 -13.95 16.41 -3.23
C GLU A 16 -14.36 14.94 -3.29
N ARG A 17 -13.62 14.14 -4.08
CA ARG A 17 -13.91 12.71 -4.19
C ARG A 17 -13.77 12.08 -2.81
N PRO A 18 -14.71 11.22 -2.40
CA PRO A 18 -14.62 10.56 -1.09
C PRO A 18 -13.30 9.79 -1.01
N LYS A 19 -12.50 10.10 0.02
CA LYS A 19 -11.25 9.38 0.28
C LYS A 19 -11.60 7.92 0.58
N ARG A 20 -11.06 6.99 -0.19
CA ARG A 20 -11.26 5.55 0.01
C ARG A 20 -10.62 5.15 1.34
N ARG A 21 -11.44 4.90 2.36
CA ARG A 21 -10.99 4.44 3.68
C ARG A 21 -10.96 2.90 3.70
N LEU A 22 -9.98 2.33 4.38
CA LEU A 22 -9.98 0.90 4.66
C LEU A 22 -11.16 0.57 5.59
N SER A 23 -11.76 -0.60 5.40
CA SER A 23 -12.68 -1.14 6.39
C SER A 23 -11.89 -1.55 7.64
N ALA A 24 -12.53 -1.61 8.80
CA ALA A 24 -11.88 -2.00 10.05
C ALA A 24 -11.17 -3.37 9.95
N ARG A 25 -11.71 -4.29 9.14
CA ARG A 25 -11.07 -5.58 8.85
C ARG A 25 -9.81 -5.41 7.98
N GLY A 26 -9.88 -4.55 6.96
CA GLY A 26 -8.74 -4.25 6.10
C GLY A 26 -7.58 -3.62 6.86
N GLU A 27 -7.87 -2.71 7.78
CA GLU A 27 -6.86 -2.09 8.65
C GLU A 27 -6.17 -3.11 9.56
N LYS A 28 -6.93 -4.01 10.21
CA LYS A 28 -6.35 -5.09 11.02
C LYS A 28 -5.44 -6.02 10.22
N VAL A 29 -5.84 -6.39 9.01
CA VAL A 29 -5.02 -7.22 8.12
C VAL A 29 -3.76 -6.47 7.71
N LEU A 30 -3.87 -5.18 7.36
CA LEU A 30 -2.72 -4.37 6.98
C LEU A 30 -1.70 -4.27 8.12
N VAL A 31 -2.16 -3.96 9.34
CA VAL A 31 -1.30 -3.90 10.53
C VAL A 31 -0.64 -5.24 10.79
N GLY A 32 -1.38 -6.35 10.66
CA GLY A 32 -0.82 -7.69 10.80
C GLY A 32 0.27 -8.00 9.76
N LEU A 33 0.05 -7.63 8.49
CA LEU A 33 1.04 -7.81 7.42
C LEU A 33 2.30 -6.97 7.64
N VAL A 34 2.15 -5.73 8.11
CA VAL A 34 3.30 -4.87 8.46
C VAL A 34 4.08 -5.50 9.61
N GLY A 35 3.40 -5.93 10.68
CA GLY A 35 4.04 -6.59 11.82
C GLY A 35 4.77 -7.88 11.42
N LEU A 36 4.13 -8.71 10.58
CA LEU A 36 4.76 -9.92 10.04
C LEU A 36 6.02 -9.60 9.24
N ASN A 37 5.97 -8.59 8.37
CA ASN A 37 7.15 -8.17 7.60
C ASN A 37 8.29 -7.68 8.50
N MET A 38 8.00 -6.97 9.58
CA MET A 38 9.02 -6.54 10.55
C MET A 38 9.69 -7.73 11.24
N VAL A 39 8.93 -8.74 11.62
CA VAL A 39 9.46 -9.98 12.20
C VAL A 39 10.31 -10.73 11.17
N LEU A 40 9.80 -10.88 9.94
CA LEU A 40 10.52 -11.52 8.85
C LEU A 40 11.81 -10.78 8.51
N LEU A 41 11.87 -9.45 8.64
CA LEU A 41 13.11 -8.70 8.39
C LEU A 41 14.28 -9.13 9.30
N LEU A 42 13.98 -9.62 10.51
CA LEU A 42 14.97 -10.14 11.45
C LEU A 42 15.28 -11.62 11.23
N ILE A 43 14.27 -12.41 10.86
CA ILE A 43 14.40 -13.87 10.68
C ILE A 43 14.98 -14.20 9.31
N ALA A 44 14.62 -13.45 8.27
CA ALA A 44 14.99 -13.71 6.88
C ALA A 44 16.51 -13.74 6.63
N PRO A 45 17.37 -12.93 7.26
CA PRO A 45 18.82 -13.07 7.10
C PRO A 45 19.34 -14.42 7.60
N ILE A 46 18.83 -14.89 8.75
CA ILE A 46 19.24 -16.16 9.38
C ILE A 46 18.74 -17.33 8.53
N CYS A 47 17.44 -17.35 8.22
CA CYS A 47 16.85 -18.40 7.40
C CYS A 47 17.35 -18.37 5.95
N GLY A 48 17.62 -17.18 5.41
CA GLY A 48 18.11 -16.97 4.05
C GLY A 48 19.52 -17.50 3.88
N ALA A 49 20.45 -17.16 4.79
CA ALA A 49 21.79 -17.75 4.80
C ALA A 49 21.73 -19.27 4.92
N SER A 50 20.92 -19.78 5.86
CA SER A 50 20.76 -21.22 6.06
C SER A 50 20.22 -21.95 4.82
N LEU A 51 19.25 -21.34 4.12
CA LEU A 51 18.69 -21.91 2.89
C LEU A 51 19.70 -21.87 1.75
N ILE A 52 20.44 -20.77 1.60
CA ILE A 52 21.50 -20.64 0.59
C ILE A 52 22.59 -21.68 0.84
N ASP A 53 23.07 -21.82 2.08
CA ASP A 53 24.09 -22.80 2.46
C ASP A 53 23.62 -24.23 2.14
N TRP A 54 22.36 -24.55 2.47
CA TRP A 54 21.77 -25.84 2.13
C TRP A 54 21.71 -26.07 0.61
N VAL A 55 21.25 -25.09 -0.17
CA VAL A 55 21.19 -25.18 -1.64
C VAL A 55 22.60 -25.40 -2.22
N LEU A 56 23.59 -24.65 -1.76
CA LEU A 56 24.98 -24.81 -2.20
C LEU A 56 25.53 -26.19 -1.84
N ALA A 57 25.26 -26.70 -0.64
CA ALA A 57 25.70 -28.02 -0.21
C ALA A 57 25.07 -29.16 -1.03
N VAL A 58 23.82 -29.00 -1.44
CA VAL A 58 23.14 -29.96 -2.33
C VAL A 58 23.70 -29.91 -3.74
N LEU A 59 23.99 -28.71 -4.26
CA LEU A 59 24.51 -28.52 -5.62
C LEU A 59 26.00 -28.89 -5.77
N ALA A 60 26.77 -28.83 -4.69
CA ALA A 60 28.19 -29.19 -4.68
C ALA A 60 28.46 -30.70 -4.52
N ARG A 61 27.40 -31.51 -4.39
CA ARG A 61 27.45 -32.98 -4.46
C ARG A 61 27.39 -33.45 -5.90
#